data_AF-F7T7P1-F1
#
_entry.id   AF-F7T7P1-F1
#
_cell.length_a   1.000
_cell.length_b   1.000
_cell.length_c   1.000
_cell.angle_alpha   90.00
_cell.angle_beta   90.00
_cell.angle_gamma   90.00
#
_symmetry.space_group_name_H-M   'P 1'
#
loop_
_entity.id
_entity.type
_entity.pdbx_description
1 polymer ?
#
loop_
_entity_poly.entity_id
_entity_poly.type
_entity_poly.pdbx_seq_one_letter_code
_entity_poly.pdbx_strand_id
1 'polypeptide(L)'
;MDRGEAWPLFGHFTGVVANMAQALDRERLALAQALGFTLPTLAQHYSRSYHVPLGPLEDIARAIDARGAGPLGPARLAHRYVLEDVPFGLVFQERLARLLGVDCPLLSACITLLEAVYAESFRDRNYLLAELLPEGMSAEALLAACRSACAAS
;
A
#
# COMPACT_ATOMS: atom_id res chain seq x y z
N MET A 1 -14.15 -12.90 7.53
CA MET A 1 -12.97 -13.12 6.68
C MET A 1 -12.96 -14.52 6.10
N ASP A 2 -13.06 -15.61 6.88
CA ASP A 2 -13.31 -16.96 6.32
C ASP A 2 -14.63 -17.59 6.77
N ARG A 3 -15.21 -17.09 7.87
CA ARG A 3 -16.52 -17.53 8.36
C ARG A 3 -17.66 -16.63 7.89
N GLY A 4 -17.38 -15.68 6.99
CA GLY A 4 -18.37 -14.72 6.49
C GLY A 4 -18.83 -13.68 7.52
N GLU A 5 -18.12 -13.53 8.63
CA GLU A 5 -18.47 -12.59 9.68
C GLU A 5 -18.39 -11.13 9.21
N ALA A 6 -19.32 -10.31 9.67
CA ALA A 6 -19.28 -8.87 9.49
C ALA A 6 -18.42 -8.25 10.60
N TRP A 7 -17.47 -7.39 10.23
CA TRP A 7 -16.56 -6.76 11.17
C TRP A 7 -16.19 -5.34 10.70
N PRO A 8 -16.16 -4.34 11.60
CA PRO A 8 -15.80 -2.97 11.25
C PRO A 8 -14.30 -2.85 10.96
N LEU A 9 -13.92 -2.40 9.76
CA LEU A 9 -12.51 -2.38 9.36
C LEU A 9 -11.66 -1.50 10.28
N PHE A 10 -12.10 -0.28 10.55
CA PHE A 10 -11.40 0.64 11.44
C PHE A 10 -11.57 0.28 12.92
N GLY A 11 -12.69 -0.32 13.31
CA GLY A 11 -12.88 -0.85 14.68
C GLY A 11 -11.89 -1.97 15.04
N HIS A 12 -11.35 -2.69 14.05
CA HIS A 12 -10.32 -3.72 14.24
C HIS A 12 -8.88 -3.24 13.96
N PHE A 13 -8.70 -1.96 13.59
CA PHE A 13 -7.38 -1.35 13.44
C PHE A 13 -6.84 -0.94 14.82
N THR A 14 -6.35 -1.93 15.56
CA THR A 14 -5.81 -1.74 16.91
C THR A 14 -4.35 -1.27 16.89
N GLY A 15 -3.75 -1.00 18.06
CA GLY A 15 -2.35 -0.58 18.17
C GLY A 15 -1.34 -1.52 17.51
N VAL A 16 -1.61 -2.83 17.47
CA VAL A 16 -0.71 -3.80 16.79
C VAL A 16 -0.75 -3.60 15.27
N VAL A 17 -1.94 -3.37 14.71
CA VAL A 17 -2.11 -3.05 13.28
C VAL A 17 -1.51 -1.69 12.96
N ALA A 18 -1.69 -0.70 13.86
CA ALA A 18 -1.08 0.62 13.74
C ALA A 18 0.44 0.57 13.66
N ASN A 19 1.10 -0.22 14.51
CA ASN A 19 2.56 -0.38 14.48
C ASN A 19 3.05 -0.91 13.14
N MET A 20 2.38 -1.94 12.60
CA MET A 20 2.70 -2.51 11.28
C MET A 20 2.46 -1.50 10.16
N ALA A 21 1.31 -0.81 10.17
CA ALA A 21 0.96 0.19 9.17
C ALA A 21 1.94 1.38 9.18
N GLN A 22 2.38 1.84 10.35
CA GLN A 22 3.41 2.88 10.45
C GLN A 22 4.76 2.42 9.92
N ALA A 23 5.12 1.15 10.11
CA ALA A 23 6.36 0.60 9.60
C ALA A 23 6.35 0.50 8.06
N LEU A 24 5.25 0.03 7.47
CA LEU A 24 5.04 0.04 6.03
C LEU A 24 5.02 1.47 5.46
N ASP A 25 4.40 2.42 6.17
CA ASP A 25 4.37 3.82 5.75
C ASP A 25 5.78 4.44 5.70
N ARG A 26 6.69 4.05 6.60
CA ARG A 26 8.09 4.50 6.54
C ARG A 26 8.79 4.03 5.27
N GLU A 27 8.60 2.77 4.87
CA GLU A 27 9.16 2.25 3.61
C GLU A 27 8.58 3.00 2.40
N ARG A 28 7.25 3.23 2.40
CA ARG A 28 6.56 4.01 1.36
C ARG A 28 7.10 5.44 1.25
N LEU A 29 7.34 6.10 2.39
CA LEU A 29 7.88 7.46 2.43
C LEU A 29 9.34 7.50 1.98
N ALA A 30 10.17 6.52 2.37
CA ALA A 30 11.55 6.40 1.91
C ALA A 30 11.62 6.22 0.39
N LEU A 31 10.73 5.37 -0.17
CA LEU A 31 10.61 5.19 -1.61
C LEU A 31 10.24 6.49 -2.33
N ALA A 32 9.29 7.25 -1.80
CA ALA A 32 8.91 8.54 -2.35
C ALA A 32 10.06 9.57 -2.29
N GLN A 33 10.80 9.60 -1.18
CA GLN A 33 11.95 10.47 -1.01
C GLN A 33 13.07 10.16 -2.01
N ALA A 34 13.31 8.87 -2.34
CA ALA A 34 14.27 8.47 -3.35
C ALA A 34 13.92 9.00 -4.76
N LEU A 35 12.64 9.27 -5.02
CA LEU A 35 12.15 9.92 -6.24
C LEU A 35 12.07 11.45 -6.14
N GLY A 36 12.46 12.04 -5.01
CA GLY A 36 12.38 13.48 -4.76
C GLY A 36 10.99 13.99 -4.37
N PHE A 37 10.07 13.09 -4.00
CA PHE A 37 8.72 13.46 -3.56
C PHE A 37 8.59 13.51 -2.04
N THR A 38 7.83 14.50 -1.56
CA THR A 38 7.37 14.56 -0.16
C THR A 38 5.89 14.21 -0.12
N LEU A 39 5.56 13.06 0.48
CA LEU A 39 4.19 12.61 0.63
C LEU A 39 3.70 12.82 2.07
N PRO A 40 2.38 13.00 2.28
CA PRO A 40 1.82 12.96 3.62
C PRO A 40 2.01 11.56 4.23
N THR A 41 2.15 11.50 5.56
CA THR A 41 2.13 10.23 6.30
C THR A 41 0.74 9.59 6.23
N LEU A 42 0.64 8.31 6.54
CA LEU A 42 -0.65 7.60 6.62
C LEU A 42 -1.61 8.29 7.61
N ALA A 43 -1.09 8.76 8.75
CA ALA A 43 -1.88 9.49 9.74
C ALA A 43 -2.42 10.81 9.19
N GLN A 44 -1.59 11.58 8.48
CA GLN A 44 -2.01 12.81 7.82
C GLN A 44 -3.04 12.53 6.72
N HIS A 45 -2.85 11.47 5.94
CA HIS A 45 -3.79 11.03 4.92
C HIS A 45 -5.16 10.71 5.55
N TYR A 46 -5.20 9.85 6.57
CA TYR A 46 -6.47 9.48 7.22
C TYR A 46 -7.16 10.66 7.91
N SER A 47 -6.41 11.51 8.61
CA SER A 47 -6.97 12.71 9.23
C SER A 47 -7.65 13.62 8.20
N ARG A 48 -7.02 13.84 7.04
CA ARG A 48 -7.58 14.65 5.94
C ARG A 48 -8.79 14.00 5.28
N SER A 49 -8.70 12.72 4.94
CA SER A 49 -9.76 12.01 4.21
C SER A 49 -11.02 11.82 5.04
N TYR A 50 -10.88 11.49 6.33
CA TYR A 50 -12.01 11.22 7.21
C TYR A 50 -12.38 12.40 8.11
N HIS A 51 -11.69 13.53 7.97
CA HIS A 51 -11.92 14.78 8.72
C HIS A 51 -11.88 14.57 10.25
N VAL A 52 -11.00 13.69 10.73
CA VAL A 52 -10.79 13.37 12.15
C VAL A 52 -9.50 14.03 12.67
N PRO A 53 -9.39 14.29 13.98
CA PRO A 53 -8.17 14.86 14.57
C PRO A 53 -6.93 14.01 14.23
N LEU A 54 -5.83 14.69 13.92
CA LEU A 54 -4.53 14.04 13.73
C LEU A 54 -4.01 13.52 15.08
N GLY A 55 -3.47 12.31 15.10
CA GLY A 55 -2.94 11.65 16.29
C GLY A 55 -2.33 10.29 15.97
N PRO A 56 -2.08 9.44 16.99
CA PRO A 56 -1.70 8.04 16.80
C PRO A 56 -2.68 7.31 15.88
N LEU A 57 -2.21 6.37 15.07
CA LEU A 57 -3.05 5.73 14.05
C LEU A 57 -4.23 4.96 14.67
N GLU A 58 -4.06 4.30 15.81
CA GLU A 58 -5.17 3.61 16.48
C GLU A 58 -6.24 4.58 16.99
N ASP A 59 -5.86 5.80 17.39
CA ASP A 59 -6.81 6.82 17.85
C ASP A 59 -7.55 7.44 16.65
N ILE A 60 -6.84 7.67 15.54
CA ILE A 60 -7.45 8.06 14.26
C ILE A 60 -8.46 7.00 13.82
N ALA A 61 -8.09 5.72 13.82
CA ALA A 61 -8.97 4.63 13.44
C ALA A 61 -10.21 4.55 14.34
N ARG A 62 -10.03 4.69 15.67
CA ARG A 62 -11.15 4.75 16.62
C ARG A 62 -12.08 5.92 16.34
N ALA A 63 -11.54 7.09 15.97
CA ALA A 63 -12.35 8.26 15.61
C ALA A 63 -13.12 8.05 14.30
N ILE A 64 -12.55 7.35 13.32
CA ILE A 64 -13.22 6.98 12.06
C ILE A 64 -14.37 6.01 12.34
N ASP A 65 -14.10 4.97 13.13
CA ASP A 65 -15.06 3.94 13.51
C ASP A 65 -16.24 4.52 14.30
N ALA A 66 -15.96 5.38 15.30
CA ALA A 66 -16.98 6.05 16.11
C ALA A 66 -17.94 6.94 15.30
N ARG A 67 -17.50 7.42 14.13
CA ARG A 67 -18.34 8.18 13.19
C ARG A 67 -19.14 7.31 12.22
N GLY A 68 -18.91 5.99 12.23
CA GLY A 68 -19.47 5.08 11.22
C GLY A 68 -18.97 5.36 9.80
N ALA A 69 -17.82 6.04 9.66
CA ALA A 69 -17.27 6.44 8.36
C ALA A 69 -16.42 5.34 7.71
N GLY A 70 -16.19 4.24 8.42
CA GLY A 70 -15.41 3.10 7.96
C GLY A 70 -16.24 2.07 7.19
N PRO A 71 -15.68 1.39 6.18
CA PRO A 71 -16.34 0.24 5.57
C PRO A 71 -16.31 -0.97 6.49
N LEU A 72 -17.15 -1.96 6.20
CA LEU A 72 -16.93 -3.32 6.71
C LEU A 72 -15.69 -3.91 6.06
N GLY A 73 -14.95 -4.70 6.83
CA GLY A 73 -13.86 -5.48 6.30
C GLY A 73 -14.35 -6.63 5.40
N PRO A 74 -13.47 -7.22 4.59
CA PRO A 74 -13.82 -8.31 3.69
C PRO A 74 -14.44 -9.51 4.42
N ALA A 75 -15.55 -10.01 3.89
CA ALA A 75 -16.23 -11.19 4.43
C ALA A 75 -15.60 -12.52 3.95
N ARG A 76 -14.89 -12.48 2.82
CA ARG A 76 -14.20 -13.59 2.17
C ARG A 76 -12.78 -13.20 1.79
N LEU A 77 -11.89 -14.19 1.74
CA LEU A 77 -10.51 -14.00 1.30
C LEU A 77 -10.43 -13.44 -0.13
N ALA A 78 -11.24 -13.95 -1.08
CA ALA A 78 -11.27 -13.44 -2.45
C ALA A 78 -11.89 -12.03 -2.55
N HIS A 79 -11.12 -11.00 -2.20
CA HIS A 79 -11.52 -9.59 -2.16
C HIS A 79 -10.50 -8.68 -2.85
N ARG A 80 -10.97 -7.57 -3.43
CA ARG A 80 -10.13 -6.64 -4.19
C ARG A 80 -8.98 -6.04 -3.38
N TYR A 81 -9.15 -5.88 -2.07
CA TYR A 81 -8.09 -5.41 -1.16
C TYR A 81 -6.81 -6.23 -1.24
N VAL A 82 -6.89 -7.48 -1.68
CA VAL A 82 -5.69 -8.28 -1.97
C VAL A 82 -5.54 -8.51 -3.46
N LEU A 83 -6.59 -8.98 -4.13
CA LEU A 83 -6.53 -9.40 -5.53
C LEU A 83 -6.21 -8.26 -6.51
N GLU A 84 -6.41 -7.01 -6.10
CA GLU A 84 -6.08 -5.79 -6.86
C GLU A 84 -4.87 -5.08 -6.25
N ASP A 85 -4.93 -4.74 -4.95
CA ASP A 85 -3.92 -3.88 -4.32
C ASP A 85 -2.54 -4.57 -4.17
N VAL A 86 -2.47 -5.90 -4.05
CA VAL A 86 -1.17 -6.59 -3.93
C VAL A 86 -0.43 -6.62 -5.26
N PRO A 87 -0.97 -7.19 -6.36
CA PRO A 87 -0.23 -7.25 -7.61
C PRO A 87 -0.01 -5.86 -8.22
N PHE A 88 -1.01 -4.98 -8.21
CA PHE A 88 -0.93 -3.69 -8.90
C PHE A 88 -0.43 -2.54 -8.01
N GLY A 89 -0.49 -2.68 -6.69
CA GLY A 89 0.05 -1.71 -5.74
C GLY A 89 1.36 -2.18 -5.12
N LEU A 90 1.31 -3.23 -4.28
CA LEU A 90 2.44 -3.63 -3.44
C LEU A 90 3.60 -4.23 -4.25
N VAL A 91 3.33 -5.13 -5.19
CA VAL A 91 4.36 -5.72 -6.07
C VAL A 91 4.95 -4.63 -6.98
N PHE A 92 4.14 -3.70 -7.47
CA PHE A 92 4.65 -2.54 -8.21
C PHE A 92 5.61 -1.70 -7.35
N GLN A 93 5.25 -1.40 -6.10
CA GLN A 93 6.12 -0.69 -5.16
C GLN A 93 7.39 -1.47 -4.85
N GLU A 94 7.30 -2.78 -4.66
CA GLU A 94 8.46 -3.66 -4.45
C GLU A 94 9.41 -3.60 -5.66
N ARG A 95 8.86 -3.66 -6.88
CA ARG A 95 9.63 -3.56 -8.13
C ARG A 95 10.32 -2.20 -8.27
N LEU A 96 9.59 -1.12 -7.99
CA LEU A 96 10.09 0.25 -8.02
C LEU A 96 11.19 0.47 -6.98
N ALA A 97 11.02 -0.08 -5.78
CA ALA A 97 12.02 0.00 -4.72
C ALA A 97 13.34 -0.67 -5.12
N ARG A 98 13.29 -1.86 -5.74
CA ARG A 98 14.49 -2.53 -6.29
C ARG A 98 15.20 -1.69 -7.34
N LEU A 99 14.46 -1.07 -8.26
CA LEU A 99 15.01 -0.19 -9.30
C LEU A 99 15.75 1.01 -8.70
N LEU A 100 15.24 1.55 -7.58
CA LEU A 100 15.80 2.71 -6.90
C LEU A 100 16.84 2.36 -5.83
N GLY A 101 17.10 1.07 -5.58
CA GLY A 101 17.99 0.63 -4.50
C GLY A 101 17.46 0.96 -3.09
N VAL A 102 16.14 1.03 -2.92
CA VAL A 102 15.49 1.29 -1.63
C VAL A 102 15.08 -0.05 -1.00
N ASP A 103 15.50 -0.27 0.23
CA ASP A 103 15.11 -1.46 0.98
C ASP A 103 13.64 -1.34 1.46
N CYS A 104 12.81 -2.32 1.09
CA CYS A 104 11.43 -2.46 1.60
C CYS A 104 11.16 -3.88 2.10
N PRO A 105 11.90 -4.35 3.13
CA PRO A 105 11.79 -5.73 3.61
C PRO A 105 10.42 -6.07 4.20
N LEU A 106 9.75 -5.12 4.87
CA LEU A 106 8.43 -5.37 5.45
C LEU A 106 7.36 -5.49 4.37
N LEU A 107 7.36 -4.60 3.37
CA LEU A 107 6.51 -4.72 2.19
C LEU A 107 6.69 -6.07 1.50
N SER A 108 7.95 -6.46 1.26
CA SER A 108 8.29 -7.73 0.60
C SER A 108 7.80 -8.94 1.41
N ALA A 109 7.95 -8.89 2.75
CA ALA A 109 7.45 -9.92 3.66
C ALA A 109 5.91 -10.01 3.65
N CYS A 110 5.21 -8.88 3.61
CA CYS A 110 3.75 -8.85 3.51
C CYS A 110 3.26 -9.54 2.23
N ILE A 111 3.90 -9.25 1.09
CA ILE A 111 3.58 -9.90 -0.19
C ILE A 111 3.79 -11.41 -0.05
N THR A 112 4.93 -11.85 0.48
CA THR A 112 5.24 -13.29 0.65
C THR A 112 4.23 -14.00 1.55
N LEU A 113 3.80 -13.38 2.65
CA LEU A 113 2.76 -13.94 3.52
C LEU A 113 1.42 -14.05 2.79
N LEU A 114 1.04 -13.03 2.01
CA LEU A 114 -0.19 -13.05 1.22
C LEU A 114 -0.14 -14.11 0.12
N GLU A 115 0.99 -14.27 -0.57
CA GLU A 115 1.16 -15.35 -1.55
C GLU A 115 0.99 -16.74 -0.91
N ALA A 116 1.51 -16.94 0.30
CA ALA A 116 1.31 -18.19 1.05
C ALA A 116 -0.15 -18.40 1.47
N VAL A 117 -0.85 -17.35 1.91
CA VAL A 117 -2.27 -17.40 2.30
C VAL A 117 -3.17 -17.69 1.10
N TYR A 118 -2.88 -17.11 -0.07
CA TYR A 118 -3.68 -17.27 -1.28
C TYR A 118 -3.26 -18.45 -2.16
N ALA A 119 -2.15 -19.12 -1.83
CA ALA A 119 -1.55 -20.20 -2.60
C ALA A 119 -1.32 -19.82 -4.08
N GLU A 120 -0.94 -18.56 -4.33
CA GLU A 120 -0.74 -17.98 -5.66
C GLU A 120 0.40 -16.94 -5.59
N SER A 121 1.19 -16.81 -6.66
CA SER A 121 2.15 -15.71 -6.75
C SER A 121 1.46 -14.44 -7.23
N PHE A 122 1.46 -13.40 -6.39
CA PHE A 122 1.04 -12.05 -6.78
C PHE A 122 2.11 -11.33 -7.60
N ARG A 123 3.39 -11.71 -7.44
CA ARG A 123 4.50 -11.16 -8.23
C ARG A 123 4.36 -11.45 -9.73
N ASP A 124 3.70 -12.55 -10.08
CA ASP A 124 3.48 -12.97 -11.46
C ASP A 124 2.17 -12.41 -12.08
N ARG A 125 1.31 -11.76 -11.29
CA ARG A 125 -0.04 -11.35 -11.74
C ARG A 125 -0.13 -9.98 -12.38
N ASN A 126 0.85 -9.11 -12.16
CA ASN A 126 0.81 -7.76 -12.70
C ASN A 126 1.39 -7.75 -14.13
N TYR A 127 0.50 -7.99 -15.09
CA TYR A 127 0.82 -8.03 -16.51
C TYR A 127 1.34 -6.70 -17.10
N LEU A 128 1.24 -5.60 -16.35
CA LEU A 128 1.74 -4.29 -16.77
C LEU A 128 3.20 -4.06 -16.37
N LEU A 129 3.77 -4.86 -15.45
CA LEU A 129 5.11 -4.56 -14.89
C LEU A 129 6.21 -4.59 -15.92
N ALA A 130 6.20 -5.56 -16.84
CA ALA A 130 7.24 -5.68 -17.84
C ALA A 130 7.27 -4.47 -18.80
N GLU A 131 6.11 -3.83 -19.01
CA GLU A 131 5.98 -2.65 -19.87
C GLU A 131 6.28 -1.36 -19.10
N LEU A 132 5.80 -1.23 -17.87
CA LEU A 132 5.96 -0.02 -17.04
C LEU A 132 7.35 0.08 -16.38
N LEU A 133 7.92 -1.04 -15.95
CA LEU A 133 9.21 -1.15 -15.25
C LEU A 133 10.06 -2.33 -15.80
N PRO A 134 10.47 -2.28 -17.08
CA PRO A 134 11.30 -3.30 -17.71
C PRO A 134 12.56 -3.64 -16.90
N GLU A 135 13.02 -4.88 -17.02
CA GLU A 135 14.31 -5.30 -16.44
C GLU A 135 15.46 -4.41 -16.92
N GLY A 136 16.29 -3.96 -15.98
CA GLY A 136 17.44 -3.10 -16.26
C GLY A 136 17.09 -1.62 -16.53
N MET A 137 15.82 -1.20 -16.41
CA MET A 137 15.47 0.22 -16.48
C MET A 137 16.16 1.01 -15.36
N SER A 138 16.72 2.18 -15.69
CA SER A 138 17.30 3.10 -14.70
C SER A 138 16.26 4.07 -14.16
N ALA A 139 16.53 4.64 -12.97
CA ALA A 139 15.69 5.68 -12.37
C ALA A 139 15.53 6.91 -13.28
N GLU A 140 16.60 7.31 -13.96
CA GLU A 140 16.60 8.43 -14.90
C GLU A 140 15.70 8.16 -16.10
N ALA A 141 15.74 6.94 -16.64
CA ALA A 141 14.90 6.52 -17.76
C ALA A 141 13.42 6.52 -17.39
N LEU A 142 13.08 5.99 -16.20
CA LEU A 142 11.71 6.03 -15.66
C LEU A 142 11.21 7.47 -15.54
N LEU A 143 11.98 8.34 -14.87
CA LEU A 143 11.61 9.74 -14.68
C LEU A 143 11.49 10.51 -16.00
N ALA A 144 12.32 10.19 -17.00
CA ALA A 144 12.22 10.76 -18.33
C ALA A 144 10.92 10.35 -19.02
N ALA A 145 10.56 9.06 -18.98
CA ALA A 145 9.31 8.56 -19.55
C ALA A 145 8.08 9.23 -18.93
N CYS A 146 8.04 9.39 -17.60
CA CYS A 146 6.95 10.08 -16.91
C CYS A 146 6.81 11.55 -17.35
N ARG A 147 7.93 12.27 -17.52
CA ARG A 147 7.91 13.66 -18.00
C ARG A 147 7.39 13.77 -19.44
N SER A 148 7.81 12.88 -20.32
CA SER A 148 7.34 12.85 -21.71
C SER A 148 5.84 12.56 -21.81
N ALA A 149 5.32 11.64 -21.00
CA ALA A 149 3.89 11.35 -20.96
C ALA A 149 3.06 12.54 -20.46
N CYS A 150 3.55 13.25 -19.43
CA CYS A 150 2.89 14.45 -18.90
C CYS A 150 2.84 15.59 -19.93
N ALA A 151 3.90 15.77 -20.72
CA ALA A 151 3.94 16.80 -21.77
C ALA A 151 3.03 16.49 -22.98
N ALA A 152 2.60 15.22 -23.12
CA ALA A 152 1.72 14.77 -24.20
C ALA A 152 0.23 14.74 -23.81
N SER A 153 -0.10 15.06 -22.55
CA SER A 153 -1.47 15.10 -21.99
C SER A 153 -1.98 16.53 -21.86
#